data_AF-A0A1Q3GS42-F1
#
_entry.id   AF-A0A1Q3GS42-F1
#
_cell.length_a   1.000
_cell.length_b   1.000
_cell.length_c   1.000
_cell.angle_alpha   90.00
_cell.angle_beta   90.00
_cell.angle_gamma   90.00
#
_symmetry.space_group_name_H-M   'P 1'
#
loop_
_entity.id
_entity.type
_entity.pdbx_description
1 polymer ?
#
loop_
_entity_poly.entity_id
_entity_poly.type
_entity_poly.pdbx_seq_one_letter_code
_entity_poly.pdbx_strand_id
1 'polypeptide(L)'
;MEYVYKNKFLQVTYDADRKLMINTWLPECKYMTDTDYKAQMMEYAERVEKYRPDVSMADAINFLYTITPEIQDWTNSEFMPRFIGAGVKKQAFLVSKDLFSQVSVEQTMNEEQNIKAFQFRYFKSREEALGWLTNS
;
A
#
# COMPACT_ATOMS: atom_id res chain seq x y z
N MET A 1 -5.59 17.04 2.95
CA MET A 1 -4.89 16.13 2.01
C MET A 1 -4.09 16.93 1.00
N GLU A 2 -2.80 16.65 0.87
CA GLU A 2 -1.89 17.27 -0.09
C GLU A 2 -1.20 16.23 -0.99
N TYR A 3 -0.76 16.64 -2.18
CA TYR A 3 0.04 15.81 -3.07
C TYR A 3 1.51 15.91 -2.68
N VAL A 4 2.13 14.76 -2.37
CA VAL A 4 3.56 14.70 -2.01
C VAL A 4 4.42 14.04 -3.08
N TYR A 5 3.76 13.36 -4.04
CA TYR A 5 4.38 12.84 -5.25
C TYR A 5 3.33 12.53 -6.32
N LYS A 6 3.73 12.67 -7.58
CA LYS A 6 2.92 12.23 -8.71
C LYS A 6 3.80 12.02 -9.93
N ASN A 7 3.61 10.90 -10.61
CA ASN A 7 4.07 10.70 -11.97
C ASN A 7 3.01 9.97 -12.79
N LYS A 8 3.40 9.39 -13.94
CA LYS A 8 2.49 8.65 -14.81
C LYS A 8 1.99 7.32 -14.22
N PHE A 9 2.68 6.74 -13.25
CA PHE A 9 2.35 5.42 -12.68
C PHE A 9 1.71 5.49 -11.29
N LEU A 10 2.15 6.43 -10.46
CA LEU A 10 1.82 6.50 -9.05
C LEU A 10 1.54 7.95 -8.63
N GLN A 11 0.54 8.09 -7.77
CA GLN A 11 0.26 9.31 -7.04
C GLN A 11 0.31 9.04 -5.55
N VAL A 12 0.98 9.91 -4.78
CA VAL A 12 1.02 9.81 -3.32
C VAL A 12 0.46 11.08 -2.72
N THR A 13 -0.48 10.90 -1.80
CA THR A 13 -1.08 11.98 -1.02
C THR A 13 -0.91 11.75 0.47
N TYR A 14 -0.81 12.84 1.22
CA TYR A 14 -0.66 12.80 2.67
C TYR A 14 -1.74 13.63 3.36
N ASP A 15 -2.24 13.12 4.47
CA ASP A 15 -3.16 13.77 5.39
C ASP A 15 -2.49 13.85 6.76
N ALA A 16 -2.04 15.05 7.13
CA ALA A 16 -1.32 15.28 8.38
C ALA A 16 -2.21 15.09 9.61
N ASP A 17 -3.49 15.48 9.53
CA ASP A 17 -4.43 15.40 10.66
C ASP A 17 -4.69 13.94 11.05
N ARG A 18 -4.76 13.06 10.05
CA ARG A 18 -4.98 11.62 10.23
C ARG A 18 -3.70 10.80 10.24
N LYS A 19 -2.55 11.45 10.02
CA LYS A 19 -1.26 10.79 9.71
C LYS A 19 -1.42 9.64 8.72
N LEU A 20 -2.20 9.89 7.68
CA LEU A 20 -2.57 8.92 6.66
C LEU A 20 -1.84 9.24 5.37
N MET A 21 -1.16 8.23 4.82
CA MET A 21 -0.61 8.30 3.47
C MET A 21 -1.41 7.42 2.52
N ILE A 22 -1.67 7.90 1.30
CA ILE A 22 -2.41 7.15 0.29
C ILE A 22 -1.56 7.07 -0.97
N ASN A 23 -1.22 5.86 -1.41
CA ASN A 23 -0.58 5.58 -2.68
C ASN A 23 -1.62 5.07 -3.67
N THR A 24 -1.81 5.77 -4.80
CA THR A 24 -2.80 5.44 -5.82
C THR A 24 -2.10 5.05 -7.11
N TRP A 25 -2.27 3.78 -7.50
CA TRP A 25 -1.75 3.25 -8.76
C TRP A 25 -2.62 3.71 -9.92
N LEU A 26 -1.97 4.22 -10.96
CA LEU A 26 -2.63 4.72 -12.18
C LEU A 26 -2.64 3.62 -13.26
N PRO A 27 -3.60 3.62 -14.20
CA PRO A 27 -3.73 2.58 -15.22
C PRO A 27 -2.47 2.35 -16.08
N GLU A 28 -1.66 3.38 -16.28
CA GLU A 28 -0.40 3.32 -17.00
C GLU A 28 0.64 2.40 -16.32
N CYS A 29 0.45 2.07 -15.04
CA CYS A 29 1.31 1.16 -14.30
C CYS A 29 1.40 -0.24 -14.93
N LYS A 30 0.42 -0.63 -15.76
CA LYS A 30 0.45 -1.88 -16.54
C LYS A 30 1.65 -2.00 -17.49
N TYR A 31 2.29 -0.88 -17.82
CA TYR A 31 3.48 -0.83 -18.68
C TYR A 31 4.79 -0.67 -17.89
N MET A 32 4.74 -0.76 -16.56
CA MET A 32 5.95 -0.72 -15.73
C MET A 32 6.80 -1.96 -15.98
N THR A 33 8.11 -1.72 -16.04
CA THR A 33 9.10 -2.76 -15.81
C THR A 33 9.32 -2.96 -14.32
N ASP A 34 10.00 -4.04 -13.96
CA ASP A 34 10.47 -4.29 -12.60
C ASP A 34 11.33 -3.13 -12.06
N THR A 35 12.12 -2.50 -12.93
CA THR A 35 12.92 -1.32 -12.57
C THR A 35 12.02 -0.13 -12.25
N ASP A 36 10.96 0.10 -13.03
CA ASP A 36 10.01 1.17 -12.77
C ASP A 36 9.25 0.94 -11.45
N TYR A 37 8.83 -0.31 -11.18
CA TYR A 37 8.16 -0.67 -9.94
C TYR A 37 9.07 -0.44 -8.72
N LYS A 38 10.30 -0.96 -8.75
CA LYS A 38 11.28 -0.75 -7.68
C LYS A 38 11.53 0.75 -7.44
N ALA A 39 11.66 1.53 -8.52
CA ALA A 39 11.79 2.98 -8.41
C ALA A 39 10.56 3.60 -7.73
N GLN A 40 9.33 3.23 -8.11
CA GLN A 40 8.11 3.76 -7.47
C GLN A 40 8.00 3.39 -5.99
N MET A 41 8.42 2.18 -5.62
CA MET A 41 8.39 1.73 -4.23
C MET A 41 9.45 2.43 -3.37
N MET A 42 10.65 2.71 -3.92
CA MET A 42 11.69 3.47 -3.20
C MET A 42 11.29 4.93 -3.04
N GLU A 43 10.76 5.53 -4.11
CA GLU A 43 10.12 6.83 -4.11
C GLU A 43 9.03 6.86 -3.02
N TYR A 44 8.18 5.84 -2.91
CA TYR A 44 7.15 5.79 -1.86
C TYR A 44 7.76 5.69 -0.45
N ALA A 45 8.75 4.82 -0.25
CA ALA A 45 9.44 4.66 1.03
C ALA A 45 10.04 5.97 1.55
N GLU A 46 10.68 6.77 0.68
CA GLU A 46 11.24 8.07 1.06
C GLU A 46 10.17 9.04 1.59
N ARG A 47 8.95 9.03 1.02
CA ARG A 47 7.84 9.84 1.57
C ARG A 47 7.36 9.29 2.90
N VAL A 48 7.22 7.98 3.03
CA VAL A 48 6.79 7.38 4.29
C VAL A 48 7.80 7.69 5.40
N GLU A 49 9.10 7.64 5.13
CA GLU A 49 10.15 8.02 6.08
C GLU A 49 10.14 9.51 6.42
N LYS A 50 9.90 10.38 5.42
CA LYS A 50 9.85 11.83 5.60
C LYS A 50 8.63 12.29 6.42
N TYR A 51 7.45 11.76 6.10
CA TYR A 51 6.18 12.21 6.68
C TYR A 51 5.72 11.36 7.87
N ARG A 52 6.33 10.18 8.07
CA ARG A 52 6.06 9.22 9.16
C ARG A 52 4.57 9.02 9.43
N PRO A 53 3.78 8.55 8.45
CA PRO A 53 2.38 8.24 8.66
C PRO A 53 2.23 7.07 9.66
N ASP A 54 1.17 7.11 10.47
CA ASP A 54 0.84 5.98 11.36
C ASP A 54 0.10 4.88 10.57
N VAL A 55 -0.60 5.27 9.50
CA VAL A 55 -1.46 4.41 8.70
C VAL A 55 -1.34 4.72 7.21
N SER A 56 -1.57 3.73 6.36
CA SER A 56 -1.44 3.87 4.92
C SER A 56 -2.55 3.15 4.16
N MET A 57 -2.91 3.66 2.99
CA MET A 57 -3.83 3.03 2.06
C MET A 57 -3.23 2.95 0.65
N ALA A 58 -3.24 1.74 0.08
CA ALA A 58 -2.87 1.48 -1.29
C ALA A 58 -4.16 1.35 -2.11
N ASP A 59 -4.42 2.34 -2.95
CA ASP A 59 -5.45 2.24 -3.99
C ASP A 59 -4.88 1.47 -5.17
N ALA A 60 -5.19 0.18 -5.18
CA ALA A 60 -4.71 -0.82 -6.11
C ALA A 60 -5.81 -1.27 -7.09
N ILE A 61 -6.92 -0.52 -7.22
CA ILE A 61 -8.00 -0.84 -8.17
C ILE A 61 -7.45 -0.93 -9.60
N ASN A 62 -6.53 -0.04 -9.97
CA ASN A 62 -5.89 -0.01 -11.28
C ASN A 62 -4.47 -0.61 -11.26
N PHE A 63 -4.10 -1.34 -10.21
CA PHE A 63 -2.78 -1.97 -10.15
C PHE A 63 -2.78 -3.22 -11.02
N LEU A 64 -2.23 -3.07 -12.23
CA LEU A 64 -2.24 -4.09 -13.29
C LEU A 64 -0.84 -4.63 -13.60
N TYR A 65 0.14 -4.29 -12.78
CA TYR A 65 1.50 -4.83 -12.87
C TYR A 65 1.58 -6.17 -12.15
N THR A 66 2.22 -7.16 -12.78
CA THR A 66 2.40 -8.50 -12.21
C THR A 66 3.61 -8.53 -11.29
N ILE A 67 3.37 -8.76 -10.00
CA ILE A 67 4.45 -8.97 -9.03
C ILE A 67 4.95 -10.41 -9.15
N THR A 68 6.19 -10.59 -9.61
CA THR A 68 6.86 -11.89 -9.63
C THR A 68 7.39 -12.26 -8.23
N PRO A 69 7.71 -13.54 -7.96
CA PRO A 69 8.31 -13.93 -6.67
C PRO A 69 9.57 -13.14 -6.33
N GLU A 70 10.44 -12.88 -7.30
CA GLU A 70 11.66 -12.07 -7.11
C GLU A 70 11.33 -10.64 -6.65
N ILE A 71 10.30 -10.03 -7.24
CA ILE A 71 9.86 -8.68 -6.88
C ILE A 71 9.18 -8.66 -5.52
N GLN A 72 8.45 -9.71 -5.18
CA GLN A 72 7.88 -9.88 -3.84
C GLN A 72 8.98 -9.98 -2.78
N ASP A 73 10.00 -10.81 -3.02
CA ASP A 73 11.14 -10.97 -2.10
C ASP A 73 11.88 -9.65 -1.92
N TRP A 74 12.15 -8.93 -3.01
CA TRP A 74 12.75 -7.60 -2.97
C TRP A 74 11.88 -6.59 -2.19
N THR A 75 10.56 -6.64 -2.37
CA THR A 75 9.64 -5.76 -1.63
C THR A 75 9.71 -6.05 -0.13
N ASN A 76 9.77 -7.33 0.24
CA ASN A 76 9.88 -7.75 1.63
C ASN A 76 11.24 -7.43 2.26
N SER A 77 12.34 -7.47 1.49
CA SER A 77 13.69 -7.20 2.00
C SER A 77 14.05 -5.72 2.02
N GLU A 78 13.66 -4.95 0.99
CA GLU A 78 14.12 -3.56 0.81
C GLU A 78 13.06 -2.53 1.20
N PHE A 79 11.78 -2.77 0.85
CA PHE A 79 10.72 -1.80 1.06
C PHE A 79 10.06 -1.95 2.44
N MET A 80 9.60 -3.15 2.78
CA MET A 80 8.83 -3.39 4.01
C MET A 80 9.56 -2.96 5.30
N PRO A 81 10.89 -3.18 5.46
CA PRO A 81 11.59 -2.74 6.67
C PRO A 81 11.62 -1.21 6.80
N ARG A 82 11.78 -0.48 5.70
CA ARG A 82 11.72 1.00 5.67
C ARG A 82 10.32 1.49 6.01
N PHE A 83 9.32 0.86 5.41
CA PHE A 83 7.91 1.18 5.60
C PHE A 83 7.46 1.00 7.06
N ILE A 84 7.74 -0.16 7.65
CA ILE A 84 7.41 -0.46 9.05
C ILE A 84 8.31 0.37 9.99
N GLY A 85 9.60 0.50 9.70
CA GLY A 85 10.56 1.28 10.50
C GLY A 85 10.25 2.79 10.56
N ALA A 86 9.59 3.32 9.53
CA ALA A 86 9.06 4.68 9.53
C ALA A 86 7.85 4.88 10.47
N GLY A 87 7.26 3.79 10.97
CA GLY A 87 6.21 3.81 11.99
C GLY A 87 4.82 3.44 11.48
N VAL A 88 4.69 2.94 10.25
CA VAL A 88 3.39 2.51 9.72
C VAL A 88 2.93 1.25 10.45
N LYS A 89 1.72 1.28 10.99
CA LYS A 89 1.13 0.19 11.78
C LYS A 89 0.00 -0.55 11.07
N LYS A 90 -0.72 0.16 10.20
CA LYS A 90 -1.86 -0.39 9.44
C LYS A 90 -1.76 -0.03 7.97
N GLN A 91 -1.97 -1.00 7.10
CA GLN A 91 -2.03 -0.83 5.64
C GLN A 91 -3.37 -1.37 5.10
N ALA A 92 -4.16 -0.51 4.49
CA ALA A 92 -5.35 -0.94 3.75
C ALA A 92 -5.02 -1.11 2.27
N PHE A 93 -5.50 -2.17 1.64
CA PHE A 93 -5.43 -2.37 0.21
C PHE A 93 -6.83 -2.25 -0.39
N LEU A 94 -7.09 -1.17 -1.11
CA LEU A 94 -8.32 -0.99 -1.86
C LEU A 94 -8.16 -1.68 -3.22
N VAL A 95 -8.95 -2.73 -3.44
CA VAL A 95 -8.87 -3.59 -4.62
C VAL A 95 -10.21 -3.66 -5.34
N SER A 96 -10.21 -4.17 -6.58
CA SER A 96 -11.45 -4.42 -7.33
C SER A 96 -12.33 -5.44 -6.61
N LYS A 97 -13.64 -5.42 -6.88
CA LYS A 97 -14.60 -6.35 -6.28
C LYS A 97 -14.28 -7.83 -6.58
N ASP A 98 -13.79 -8.09 -7.79
CA ASP A 98 -13.43 -9.43 -8.24
C ASP A 98 -12.21 -9.94 -7.47
N LEU A 99 -11.18 -9.10 -7.34
CA LEU A 99 -9.98 -9.45 -6.57
C LEU A 99 -10.29 -9.57 -5.08
N PHE A 100 -11.10 -8.66 -4.52
CA PHE A 100 -11.51 -8.69 -3.11
C PHE A 100 -12.11 -10.04 -2.70
N SER A 101 -12.94 -10.63 -3.55
CA SER A 101 -13.60 -11.91 -3.27
C SER A 101 -12.61 -13.06 -3.18
N GLN A 102 -11.49 -13.00 -3.90
CA GLN A 102 -10.43 -14.00 -3.90
C GLN A 102 -9.52 -13.82 -2.67
N VAL A 103 -8.98 -12.61 -2.48
CA VAL A 103 -8.00 -12.33 -1.42
C VAL A 103 -8.60 -12.33 -0.01
N SER A 104 -9.90 -12.05 0.13
CA SER A 104 -10.55 -12.06 1.46
C SER A 104 -10.61 -13.47 2.07
N VAL A 105 -10.79 -14.50 1.24
CA VAL A 105 -10.77 -15.90 1.69
C VAL A 105 -9.38 -16.28 2.17
N GLU A 106 -8.35 -15.97 1.36
CA GLU A 106 -6.95 -16.22 1.71
C GLU A 106 -6.51 -15.47 2.97
N GLN A 107 -6.90 -14.20 3.11
CA GLN A 107 -6.59 -13.40 4.29
C GLN A 107 -7.20 -14.02 5.55
N THR A 108 -8.45 -14.47 5.49
CA THR A 108 -9.15 -15.13 6.63
C THR A 108 -8.44 -16.42 7.04
N MET A 109 -7.96 -17.20 6.07
CA MET A 109 -7.24 -18.46 6.34
C MET A 109 -5.83 -18.23 6.92
N ASN A 110 -5.22 -17.07 6.66
CA ASN A 110 -3.86 -16.71 7.07
C ASN A 110 -3.81 -15.72 8.25
N GLU A 111 -4.92 -15.49 8.98
CA GLU A 111 -5.01 -14.51 10.06
C GLU A 111 -4.01 -14.73 11.22
N GLU A 112 -3.41 -15.92 11.31
CA GLU A 112 -2.35 -16.26 12.27
C GLU A 112 -1.01 -15.52 12.00
N GLN A 113 -0.84 -14.85 10.84
CA GLN A 113 0.38 -14.13 10.48
C GLN A 113 0.38 -12.63 10.86
N ASN A 114 -0.56 -12.16 11.67
CA ASN A 114 -0.50 -10.80 12.21
C ASN A 114 0.66 -10.66 13.21
N ILE A 115 1.82 -10.25 12.70
CA ILE A 115 2.91 -9.75 13.55
C ILE A 115 2.35 -8.52 14.26
N LYS A 116 2.32 -8.51 15.60
CA LYS A 116 1.70 -7.44 16.42
C LYS A 116 2.09 -6.00 16.02
N ALA A 117 3.23 -5.83 15.34
CA ALA A 117 3.76 -4.54 14.91
C ALA A 117 3.15 -3.97 13.61
N PHE A 118 2.57 -4.79 12.72
CA PHE A 118 2.05 -4.33 11.42
C PHE A 118 0.85 -5.18 10.99
N GLN A 119 -0.26 -4.53 10.66
CA GLN A 119 -1.49 -5.16 10.19
C GLN A 119 -1.81 -4.69 8.78
N PHE A 120 -2.30 -5.60 7.93
CA PHE A 120 -2.85 -5.21 6.64
C PHE A 120 -4.18 -5.90 6.38
N ARG A 121 -5.05 -5.24 5.59
CA ARG A 121 -6.33 -5.80 5.15
C ARG A 121 -6.72 -5.32 3.76
N TYR A 122 -7.42 -6.18 3.03
CA TYR A 122 -8.06 -5.82 1.76
C TYR A 122 -9.45 -5.24 1.98
N PHE A 123 -9.85 -4.31 1.10
CA PHE A 123 -11.16 -3.65 1.10
C PHE A 123 -11.64 -3.44 -0.33
N LYS A 124 -12.96 -3.44 -0.50
CA LYS A 124 -13.65 -3.10 -1.76
C LYS A 124 -14.14 -1.65 -1.81
N SER A 125 -14.20 -0.99 -0.65
CA SER A 125 -14.68 0.38 -0.48
C SER A 125 -13.64 1.23 0.23
N ARG A 126 -13.43 2.44 -0.29
CA ARG A 126 -12.58 3.44 0.33
C ARG A 126 -13.07 3.84 1.71
N GLU A 127 -14.39 3.88 1.90
CA GLU A 127 -15.00 4.22 3.19
C GLU A 127 -14.69 3.18 4.26
N GLU A 128 -14.88 1.89 3.95
CA GLU A 128 -14.56 0.78 4.85
C GLU A 128 -13.06 0.77 5.22
N ALA A 129 -12.20 0.97 4.22
CA ALA A 129 -10.75 1.05 4.41
C ALA A 129 -10.36 2.19 5.36
N LEU A 130 -10.87 3.40 5.10
CA LEU A 130 -10.58 4.57 5.94
C LEU A 130 -11.14 4.40 7.35
N GLY A 131 -12.33 3.83 7.50
CA GLY A 131 -12.91 3.51 8.81
C GLY A 131 -12.00 2.57 9.60
N TRP A 132 -11.49 1.50 8.98
CA TRP A 132 -10.58 0.57 9.65
C TRP A 132 -9.22 1.20 10.00
N LEU A 133 -8.67 2.04 9.13
CA LEU A 133 -7.40 2.72 9.38
C LEU A 133 -7.50 3.73 10.54
N THR A 134 -8.63 4.41 10.66
CA THR A 134 -8.82 5.47 11.67
C THR A 134 -9.42 4.98 12.98
N ASN A 135 -10.06 3.81 13.00
CA ASN A 135 -10.49 3.16 14.24
C ASN A 135 -9.25 2.67 15.02
N SER A 136 -9.07 3.22 16.23
CA SER A 136 -8.00 2.85 17.17
C SER A 136 -8.38 1.62 17.96
#